data_AF-A0A7R9Q2S4-F1
#
_entry.id   AF-A0A7R9Q2S4-F1
#
_cell.length_a   1.000
_cell.length_b   1.000
_cell.length_c   1.000
_cell.angle_alpha   90.00
_cell.angle_beta   90.00
_cell.angle_gamma   90.00
#
_symmetry.space_group_name_H-M   'P 1'
#
loop_
_entity.id
_entity.type
_entity.pdbx_description
1 polymer ?
#
loop_
_entity_poly.entity_id
_entity_poly.type
_entity_poly.pdbx_seq_one_letter_code
_entity_poly.pdbx_strand_id
1 'polypeptide(L)'
;MSTDNEISTHYSVLNCDEKASKEEIRRQYKKLALMTHPDKCEAKTSSEDFHRIDKAVKVLDNDLSRRQYDSQLIDVYEYSCRCGGSYLVSNEDMVSYRKQL
;
A
#
# COMPACT_ATOMS: atom_id res chain seq x y z
N MET A 1 10.20 16.42 9.66
CA MET A 1 8.99 15.57 9.65
C MET A 1 8.68 15.36 8.17
N SER A 2 8.83 14.20 7.55
CA SER A 2 8.82 12.83 8.05
C SER A 2 9.68 11.94 7.14
N THR A 3 10.06 10.79 7.68
CA THR A 3 10.95 9.73 7.15
C THR A 3 10.86 9.44 5.64
N ASP A 4 11.89 9.88 4.91
CA ASP A 4 12.30 9.30 3.63
C ASP A 4 13.03 7.97 3.94
N ASN A 5 12.26 6.90 4.13
CA ASN A 5 12.81 5.55 4.15
C ASN A 5 12.02 4.73 3.15
N GLU A 6 12.66 4.47 2.02
CA GLU A 6 12.12 3.92 0.79
C GLU A 6 11.62 2.48 0.97
N ILE A 7 10.42 2.33 1.52
CA ILE A 7 9.59 1.15 1.27
C ILE A 7 8.68 1.56 0.11
N SER A 8 9.02 1.13 -1.11
CA SER A 8 8.18 1.35 -2.31
C SER A 8 6.88 0.56 -2.19
N THR A 9 5.95 1.07 -1.37
CA THR A 9 4.57 0.57 -1.32
C THR A 9 3.82 1.01 -2.58
N HIS A 10 2.78 0.26 -2.96
CA HIS A 10 1.94 0.63 -4.10
C HIS A 10 1.29 2.01 -3.92
N TYR A 11 1.03 2.41 -2.68
CA TYR A 11 0.51 3.73 -2.32
C TYR A 11 1.53 4.85 -2.59
N SER A 12 2.80 4.65 -2.19
CA SER A 12 3.88 5.61 -2.46
C SER A 12 4.14 5.79 -3.96
N VAL A 13 4.08 4.71 -4.77
CA VAL A 13 4.25 4.79 -6.23
C VAL A 13 3.18 5.67 -6.89
N LEU A 14 1.96 5.67 -6.36
CA LEU A 14 0.84 6.46 -6.87
C LEU A 14 0.73 7.84 -6.21
N ASN A 15 1.65 8.18 -5.30
CA ASN A 15 1.58 9.39 -4.47
C ASN A 15 0.21 9.55 -3.80
N CYS A 16 -0.35 8.45 -3.28
CA CYS A 16 -1.61 8.44 -2.58
C CYS A 16 -1.46 7.90 -1.16
N ASP A 17 -2.40 8.28 -0.30
CA ASP A 17 -2.49 7.79 1.06
C ASP A 17 -3.07 6.37 1.10
N GLU A 18 -2.74 5.57 2.11
CA GLU A 18 -3.31 4.24 2.34
C GLU A 18 -4.84 4.29 2.53
N LYS A 19 -5.38 5.44 2.97
CA LYS A 19 -6.81 5.72 3.11
C LYS A 19 -7.45 6.31 1.86
N ALA A 20 -6.71 6.43 0.75
CA ALA A 20 -7.24 6.99 -0.48
C ALA A 20 -8.41 6.16 -1.03
N SER A 21 -9.41 6.87 -1.56
CA SER A 21 -10.52 6.26 -2.27
C SER A 21 -10.07 5.72 -3.63
N LYS A 22 -10.81 4.75 -4.18
CA LYS A 22 -10.54 4.22 -5.53
C LYS A 22 -10.59 5.29 -6.61
N GLU A 23 -11.47 6.27 -6.44
CA GLU A 23 -11.61 7.39 -7.37
C GLU A 23 -10.34 8.24 -7.39
N GLU A 24 -9.74 8.49 -6.23
CA GLU A 24 -8.48 9.23 -6.13
C GLU A 24 -7.32 8.42 -6.73
N ILE A 25 -7.25 7.11 -6.45
CA ILE A 25 -6.26 6.20 -7.05
C ILE A 25 -6.31 6.26 -8.59
N ARG A 26 -7.52 6.17 -9.16
CA ARG A 26 -7.73 6.27 -10.63
C ARG A 26 -7.38 7.65 -11.17
N ARG A 27 -7.63 8.72 -10.40
CA ARG A 27 -7.29 10.08 -10.79
C ARG A 27 -5.77 10.28 -10.85
N GLN A 28 -5.05 9.79 -9.84
CA GLN A 28 -3.59 9.88 -9.81
C GLN A 28 -2.94 9.03 -10.89
N TYR A 29 -3.45 7.82 -11.14
CA TYR A 29 -3.02 6.99 -12.27
C TYR A 29 -3.05 7.74 -13.61
N LYS A 30 -4.18 8.40 -13.91
CA LYS A 30 -4.33 9.16 -15.17
C LYS A 30 -3.30 10.27 -15.28
N LYS A 31 -3.02 10.99 -14.18
CA LYS A 31 -2.00 12.05 -14.17
C LYS A 31 -0.61 11.49 -14.41
N LEU A 32 -0.23 10.45 -13.66
CA LEU A 32 1.09 9.84 -13.74
C LEU A 32 1.33 9.18 -15.10
N ALA A 33 0.33 8.45 -15.63
CA ALA A 33 0.41 7.83 -16.96
C ALA A 33 0.66 8.85 -18.07
N LEU A 34 0.10 10.05 -17.98
CA LEU A 34 0.36 11.13 -18.96
C LEU A 34 1.78 11.70 -18.85
N MET A 35 2.37 11.67 -17.64
CA MET A 35 3.72 12.17 -17.39
C MET A 35 4.80 11.14 -17.74
N THR A 36 4.51 9.85 -17.56
CA THR A 36 5.45 8.74 -17.79
C THR A 36 5.23 8.00 -19.10
N HIS A 37 4.30 8.44 -19.95
CA HIS A 37 4.00 7.76 -21.22
C HIS A 37 5.26 7.67 -22.11
N PRO A 38 5.63 6.48 -22.62
CA PRO A 38 6.86 6.27 -23.38
C PRO A 38 6.90 7.05 -24.70
N ASP A 39 5.74 7.43 -25.24
CA ASP A 39 5.62 8.25 -26.46
C ASP A 39 6.13 9.70 -26.26
N LYS A 40 6.08 10.21 -25.02
CA LYS A 40 6.55 11.57 -24.69
C LYS A 40 7.93 11.60 -24.06
N CYS A 41 8.40 10.47 -23.53
CA CYS A 41 9.71 10.35 -22.92
C CYS A 41 10.45 9.14 -23.50
N GLU A 42 11.39 9.40 -24.39
CA GLU A 42 12.30 8.40 -24.99
C GLU A 42 13.33 7.84 -23.98
N ALA A 43 13.27 8.25 -22.71
CA ALA A 43 14.17 7.77 -21.67
C ALA A 43 13.75 6.37 -21.18
N LYS A 44 14.73 5.46 -21.07
CA LYS A 44 14.52 4.09 -20.55
C LYS A 44 13.83 4.06 -19.19
N THR A 45 14.03 5.09 -18.37
CA THR A 45 13.44 5.23 -17.03
C THR A 45 11.91 5.31 -17.07
N SER A 46 11.32 5.95 -18.09
CA SER A 46 9.87 6.14 -18.18
C SER A 46 9.10 4.84 -18.37
N SER A 47 9.71 3.84 -19.04
CA SER A 47 9.11 2.52 -19.19
C SER A 47 9.03 1.79 -17.84
N GLU A 48 10.11 1.79 -17.06
CA GLU A 48 10.13 1.10 -15.76
C GLU A 48 9.17 1.74 -14.75
N ASP A 49 9.11 3.07 -14.72
CA ASP A 49 8.20 3.81 -13.85
C ASP A 49 6.74 3.56 -14.21
N PHE A 50 6.42 3.56 -15.51
CA PHE A 50 5.07 3.22 -15.98
C PHE A 50 4.66 1.80 -15.55
N HIS A 51 5.56 0.83 -15.65
CA HIS A 51 5.28 -0.54 -15.20
C HIS A 51 5.04 -0.61 -13.68
N ARG A 52 5.73 0.19 -12.88
CA ARG A 52 5.51 0.27 -11.42
C ARG A 52 4.13 0.86 -11.11
N ILE A 53 3.77 1.95 -11.77
CA ILE A 53 2.48 2.62 -11.65
C ILE A 53 1.33 1.68 -12.05
N ASP A 54 1.47 0.99 -13.19
CA ASP A 54 0.46 0.06 -13.70
C ASP A 54 0.24 -1.14 -12.75
N LYS A 55 1.32 -1.72 -12.24
CA LYS A 55 1.24 -2.79 -11.22
C LYS A 55 0.55 -2.32 -9.95
N ALA A 56 0.91 -1.13 -9.45
CA ALA A 56 0.31 -0.57 -8.24
C ALA A 56 -1.21 -0.40 -8.39
N VAL A 57 -1.67 0.16 -9.51
CA VAL A 57 -3.11 0.33 -9.76
C VAL A 57 -3.82 -1.00 -9.91
N LYS A 58 -3.25 -1.98 -10.59
CA LYS A 58 -3.87 -3.31 -10.72
C LYS A 58 -4.15 -3.96 -9.37
N VAL A 59 -3.25 -3.78 -8.39
CA VAL A 59 -3.43 -4.29 -7.04
C VAL A 59 -4.44 -3.45 -6.26
N LEU A 60 -4.38 -2.12 -6.36
CA LEU A 60 -5.18 -1.20 -5.55
C LEU A 60 -6.60 -0.93 -6.09
N ASP A 61 -6.87 -1.19 -7.37
CA ASP A 61 -8.19 -0.96 -8.00
C ASP A 61 -9.22 -2.02 -7.59
N ASN A 62 -8.79 -3.25 -7.31
CA ASN A 62 -9.65 -4.35 -6.87
C ASN A 62 -9.65 -4.47 -5.33
N ASP A 63 -10.83 -4.46 -4.70
CA ASP A 63 -10.95 -4.57 -3.23
C ASP A 63 -10.32 -5.84 -2.67
N LEU A 64 -10.47 -6.97 -3.36
CA LEU A 64 -9.93 -8.24 -2.89
C LEU A 64 -8.41 -8.22 -2.94
N SER A 65 -7.84 -7.76 -4.07
CA SER A 65 -6.39 -7.65 -4.24
C SER A 65 -5.79 -6.61 -3.29
N ARG A 66 -6.47 -5.48 -3.07
CA ARG A 66 -6.08 -4.47 -2.09
C ARG A 66 -6.06 -5.04 -0.68
N ARG A 67 -7.13 -5.72 -0.25
CA ARG A 67 -7.18 -6.37 1.08
C ARG A 67 -6.09 -7.41 1.26
N GLN A 68 -5.81 -8.21 0.24
CA GLN A 68 -4.73 -9.20 0.29
C GLN A 68 -3.37 -8.54 0.42
N TYR A 69 -3.13 -7.45 -0.32
CA TYR A 69 -1.91 -6.66 -0.22
C TYR A 69 -1.78 -6.01 1.16
N ASP A 70 -2.82 -5.33 1.63
CA ASP A 70 -2.87 -4.69 2.94
C ASP A 70 -2.66 -5.73 4.05
N SER A 71 -3.22 -6.93 3.94
CA SER A 71 -3.02 -8.01 4.92
C SER A 71 -1.58 -8.54 4.98
N GLN A 72 -0.84 -8.47 3.87
CA GLN A 72 0.58 -8.84 3.84
C GLN A 72 1.48 -7.76 4.44
N LEU A 73 0.99 -6.51 4.50
CA LEU A 73 1.66 -5.41 5.17
C LEU A 73 1.41 -5.41 6.69
N ILE A 74 0.39 -6.14 7.17
CA ILE A 74 0.09 -6.26 8.59
C ILE A 74 1.01 -7.31 9.21
N ASP A 75 1.89 -6.88 10.11
CA ASP A 75 2.58 -7.79 11.03
C ASP A 75 1.55 -8.39 12.01
N VAL A 76 1.28 -9.69 11.85
CA VAL A 76 0.45 -10.47 12.77
C VAL A 76 1.35 -11.13 13.81
N TYR A 77 1.11 -10.83 15.08
CA TYR A 77 1.85 -11.43 16.19
C TYR A 77 1.01 -12.55 16.82
N GLU A 78 1.60 -13.75 16.89
CA GLU A 78 1.02 -14.87 17.61
C GLU A 78 1.50 -14.85 19.06
N TYR A 79 0.56 -14.77 20.00
CA TYR A 79 0.84 -14.81 21.43
C TYR A 79 0.28 -16.08 22.05
N SER A 80 1.13 -16.81 22.76
CA SER A 80 0.72 -17.99 23.51
C SER A 80 0.23 -17.61 24.91
N CYS A 81 -0.93 -18.16 25.30
CA CYS A 81 -1.49 -18.06 26.63
C CYS A 81 -0.98 -19.21 27.51
N ARG A 82 -0.81 -18.93 28.81
CA ARG A 82 -0.41 -19.92 29.82
C ARG A 82 -1.37 -21.09 29.97
N CYS A 83 -2.62 -20.98 29.50
CA CYS A 83 -3.58 -22.09 29.44
C CYS A 83 -3.41 -23.02 28.22
N GLY A 84 -2.50 -22.71 27.29
CA GLY A 84 -2.24 -23.50 26.08
C GLY A 84 -3.02 -23.06 24.83
N GLY A 85 -3.82 -22.00 24.89
CA GLY A 85 -4.38 -21.36 23.70
C GLY A 85 -3.41 -20.33 23.09
N SER A 86 -3.56 -20.00 21.81
CA SER A 86 -2.90 -18.84 21.19
C SER A 86 -3.92 -17.83 20.70
N TYR A 87 -3.53 -16.55 20.69
CA TYR A 87 -4.31 -15.46 20.12
C TYR A 87 -3.45 -14.71 19.11
N LEU A 88 -4.04 -14.44 17.94
CA LEU A 88 -3.45 -13.62 16.89
C LEU A 88 -3.81 -12.17 17.17
N VAL A 89 -2.81 -11.30 17.16
CA VAL A 89 -2.98 -9.87 17.42
C VAL A 89 -2.30 -9.10 16.31
N SER A 90 -3.04 -8.21 15.64
CA SER A 90 -2.45 -7.28 14.68
C SER A 90 -1.94 -6.00 15.38
N ASN A 91 -1.08 -5.24 14.70
CA ASN A 91 -0.65 -3.93 15.19
C ASN A 91 -1.82 -2.98 15.51
N GLU A 92 -2.91 -3.04 14.75
CA GLU A 92 -4.11 -2.21 14.99
C GLU A 92 -4.85 -2.61 16.28
N ASP A 93 -4.90 -3.91 16.58
CA ASP A 93 -5.55 -4.44 17.79
C ASP A 93 -4.81 -4.01 19.08
N MET A 94 -3.48 -3.93 19.04
CA MET A 94 -2.63 -3.46 20.16
C MET A 94 -2.85 -1.98 20.50
N VAL A 95 -3.06 -1.12 19.49
CA VAL A 95 -3.28 0.32 19.68
C VAL A 95 -4.64 0.60 20.33
N SER A 96 -5.66 -0.21 20.02
CA SER A 96 -6.99 -0.08 20.63
C SER A 96 -6.97 -0.36 22.13
N TYR A 97 -6.21 -1.36 22.57
CA TYR A 97 -6.13 -1.76 23.99
C TYR A 97 -5.49 -0.68 24.89
N ARG A 98 -4.62 0.17 24.32
CA ARG A 98 -3.89 1.22 25.07
C ARG A 98 -4.71 2.49 25.31
N LYS A 99 -5.87 2.64 24.66
CA LYS A 99 -6.78 3.80 24.81
C LYS A 99 -7.88 3.63 25.86
N GLN A 100 -7.89 2.51 26.59
CA GLN A 100 -8.88 2.18 27.63
C GLN A 100 -8.33 2.19 29.07
N LEU A 101 -7.13 2.75 29.28
CA LEU A 101 -6.59 3.13 30.60
C LEU A 101 -6.53 4.66 30.70
#